data_AF-A0A821WW58-F1
#
_entry.id   AF-A0A821WW58-F1
#
_cell.length_a   1.000
_cell.length_b   1.000
_cell.length_c   1.000
_cell.angle_alpha   90.00
_cell.angle_beta   90.00
_cell.angle_gamma   90.00
#
_symmetry.space_group_name_H-M   'P 1'
#
loop_
_entity.id
_entity.type
_entity.pdbx_description
1 polymer ?
#
loop_
_entity_poly.entity_id
_entity_poly.type
_entity_poly.pdbx_seq_one_letter_code
_entity_poly.pdbx_strand_id
1 'polypeptide(L)'
;MATKAICPQLPSPTTTPPSSHDGICANATWNKIGTIVAGGNGQGSGLNQLNKPSGLFVDDDDAVYIVDGMNDRVVKWRPGDSSGQVVAGGNGPGNHTDQLDDASSIVVDKNGTMFICDSRNTRVLQWVKGENQAQIIVDNILCWGLAMDYEGSLYVADAHEHEIKKWPDNQIVAGGNGEGAALNQLRFFAHIFVDRDKSVYVADDGNHRVMKWIVGAKEGIVVAGGNGQGDHMDQLSDPQSMIVDQLGTVYVADWGNHRIMRWFNGSKSGSVIIDDR
;
A
#
# COMPACT_ATOMS: atom_id res chain seq x y z
N MET A 1 -20.96 3.26 -11.47
CA MET A 1 -20.79 4.01 -10.22
C MET A 1 -20.14 3.07 -9.23
N ALA A 2 -18.87 3.27 -8.90
CA ALA A 2 -18.24 2.57 -7.78
C ALA A 2 -18.92 3.06 -6.50
N THR A 3 -19.56 2.16 -5.76
CA THR A 3 -20.17 2.49 -4.48
C THR A 3 -19.06 2.66 -3.44
N LYS A 4 -18.84 3.90 -3.01
CA LYS A 4 -18.01 4.28 -1.88
C LYS A 4 -18.42 3.48 -0.64
N ALA A 5 -17.47 3.14 0.22
CA ALA A 5 -17.78 2.68 1.57
C ALA A 5 -18.75 3.67 2.23
N ILE A 6 -19.94 3.21 2.64
CA ILE A 6 -20.90 4.08 3.31
C ILE A 6 -20.42 4.26 4.74
N CYS A 7 -19.96 5.46 5.07
CA CYS A 7 -19.60 5.83 6.44
C CYS A 7 -20.91 6.09 7.21
N PRO A 8 -21.27 5.29 8.23
CA PRO A 8 -22.32 5.70 9.15
C PRO A 8 -21.87 7.00 9.83
N GLN A 9 -22.73 8.02 9.82
CA GLN A 9 -22.43 9.32 10.43
C GLN A 9 -22.19 9.13 11.94
N LEU A 10 -20.95 9.22 12.39
CA LEU A 10 -20.65 9.43 13.81
C LEU A 10 -21.01 10.88 14.18
N PRO A 11 -21.49 11.16 15.40
CA PRO A 11 -21.67 12.53 15.86
C PRO A 11 -20.30 13.22 15.87
N SER A 12 -20.17 14.29 15.08
CA SER A 12 -18.94 15.07 14.88
C SER A 12 -18.32 15.53 16.22
N PRO A 13 -16.99 15.69 16.27
CA PRO A 13 -16.44 16.97 15.81
C PRO A 13 -15.15 16.79 15.00
N THR A 14 -15.22 17.00 13.69
CA THR A 14 -14.23 17.71 12.86
C THR A 14 -14.79 17.89 11.45
N THR A 15 -14.66 19.10 10.91
CA THR A 15 -15.24 19.54 9.63
C THR A 15 -14.37 19.24 8.42
N THR A 16 -13.45 18.28 8.51
CA THR A 16 -12.56 17.89 7.42
C THR A 16 -12.89 16.47 6.97
N PRO A 17 -13.25 16.25 5.69
CA PRO A 17 -13.35 14.91 5.13
C PRO A 17 -12.05 14.13 5.40
N PRO A 18 -12.12 12.81 5.62
CA PRO A 18 -10.91 12.01 5.68
C PRO A 18 -10.13 12.19 4.37
N SER A 19 -8.89 12.64 4.49
CA SER A 19 -7.91 12.62 3.40
C SER A 19 -7.58 11.16 3.03
N SER A 20 -6.99 10.92 1.87
CA SER A 20 -6.52 9.60 1.43
C SER A 20 -5.59 8.88 2.42
N HIS A 21 -5.03 9.62 3.39
CA HIS A 21 -4.20 9.11 4.48
C HIS A 21 -4.99 8.71 5.74
N ASP A 22 -6.29 9.01 5.81
CA ASP A 22 -7.10 8.88 7.02
C ASP A 22 -7.75 7.50 7.22
N GLY A 23 -7.31 6.53 6.42
CA GLY A 23 -7.83 5.18 6.45
C GLY A 23 -9.29 5.10 6.03
N ILE A 24 -9.88 3.91 6.16
CA ILE A 24 -11.31 3.74 5.93
C ILE A 24 -12.08 4.36 7.11
N CYS A 25 -13.30 4.85 6.86
CA CYS A 25 -14.22 5.19 7.95
C CYS A 25 -14.50 3.98 8.86
N ALA A 26 -14.63 4.24 10.15
CA ALA A 26 -15.15 3.28 11.12
C ALA A 26 -16.45 2.61 10.63
N ASN A 27 -16.52 1.28 10.73
CA ASN A 27 -17.70 0.48 10.36
C ASN A 27 -18.18 0.63 8.91
N ALA A 28 -17.27 0.88 7.98
CA ALA A 28 -17.57 0.88 6.55
C ALA A 28 -18.30 -0.41 6.11
N THR A 29 -19.42 -0.24 5.41
CA THR A 29 -20.12 -1.32 4.71
C THR A 29 -19.69 -1.37 3.25
N TRP A 30 -19.45 -2.57 2.74
CA TRP A 30 -18.97 -2.81 1.39
C TRP A 30 -20.07 -3.39 0.50
N ASN A 31 -20.15 -2.90 -0.74
CA ASN A 31 -20.90 -3.58 -1.77
C ASN A 31 -20.13 -4.85 -2.17
N LYS A 32 -20.82 -6.00 -2.22
CA LYS A 32 -20.20 -7.25 -2.65
C LYS A 32 -19.94 -7.29 -4.16
N ILE A 33 -20.53 -6.37 -4.93
CA ILE A 33 -20.29 -6.24 -6.36
C ILE A 33 -19.31 -5.08 -6.59
N GLY A 34 -18.09 -5.41 -6.98
CA GLY A 34 -17.09 -4.45 -7.42
C GLY A 34 -17.42 -3.89 -8.81
N THR A 35 -16.95 -2.68 -9.09
CA THR A 35 -16.96 -2.10 -10.44
C THR A 35 -15.53 -1.84 -10.88
N ILE A 36 -15.24 -2.08 -12.15
CA ILE A 36 -13.94 -1.73 -12.74
C ILE A 36 -13.82 -0.20 -12.79
N VAL A 37 -12.74 0.33 -12.21
CA VAL A 37 -12.43 1.78 -12.20
C VAL A 37 -11.17 2.13 -12.99
N ALA A 38 -10.33 1.14 -13.31
CA ALA A 38 -9.15 1.26 -14.14
C ALA A 38 -8.83 -0.09 -14.79
N GLY A 39 -8.24 -0.08 -15.98
CA GLY A 39 -7.97 -1.31 -16.75
C GLY A 39 -9.24 -2.01 -17.24
N GLY A 40 -9.30 -3.35 -17.10
CA GLY A 40 -10.47 -4.16 -17.46
C GLY A 40 -10.58 -4.59 -18.93
N ASN A 41 -9.62 -4.22 -19.78
CA ASN A 41 -9.61 -4.54 -21.21
C ASN A 41 -8.51 -5.56 -21.58
N GLY A 42 -8.25 -6.51 -20.68
CA GLY A 42 -7.20 -7.51 -20.81
C GLY A 42 -5.80 -6.96 -20.49
N GLN A 43 -4.83 -7.89 -20.46
CA GLN A 43 -3.42 -7.57 -20.26
C GLN A 43 -2.84 -6.91 -21.52
N GLY A 44 -2.10 -5.82 -21.36
CA GLY A 44 -1.44 -5.13 -22.47
C GLY A 44 -0.89 -3.75 -22.08
N SER A 45 -0.42 -3.01 -23.09
CA SER A 45 0.21 -1.69 -22.92
C SER A 45 -0.66 -0.52 -23.38
N GLY A 46 -1.86 -0.78 -23.91
CA GLY A 46 -2.84 0.27 -24.19
C GLY A 46 -3.20 1.08 -22.93
N LEU A 47 -3.65 2.32 -23.09
CA LEU A 47 -4.00 3.18 -21.94
C LEU A 47 -5.27 2.71 -21.21
N ASN A 48 -6.04 1.82 -21.79
CA ASN A 48 -7.18 1.14 -21.15
C ASN A 48 -6.83 -0.28 -20.66
N GLN A 49 -5.55 -0.66 -20.71
CA GLN A 49 -5.01 -1.95 -20.30
C GLN A 49 -3.94 -1.77 -19.21
N LEU A 50 -3.67 -2.86 -18.48
CA LEU A 50 -2.63 -2.94 -17.45
C LEU A 50 -1.82 -4.22 -17.67
N ASN A 51 -0.58 -4.24 -17.20
CA ASN A 51 0.33 -5.38 -17.23
C ASN A 51 1.12 -5.45 -15.92
N LYS A 52 0.79 -6.44 -15.08
CA LYS A 52 1.31 -6.59 -13.71
C LYS A 52 1.17 -5.29 -12.88
N PRO A 53 -0.06 -4.81 -12.63
CA PRO A 53 -0.27 -3.69 -11.71
C PRO A 53 0.17 -4.10 -10.30
N SER A 54 1.07 -3.34 -9.68
CA SER A 54 1.80 -3.73 -8.46
C SER A 54 1.55 -2.78 -7.27
N GLY A 55 1.27 -1.51 -7.56
CA GLY A 55 1.02 -0.46 -6.58
C GLY A 55 -0.19 0.38 -6.96
N LEU A 56 -0.91 0.86 -5.95
CA LEU A 56 -2.12 1.67 -6.08
C LEU A 56 -2.09 2.81 -5.06
N PHE A 57 -2.46 4.00 -5.50
CA PHE A 57 -2.80 5.13 -4.63
C PHE A 57 -4.11 5.77 -5.11
N VAL A 58 -4.94 6.22 -4.17
CA VAL A 58 -6.18 6.95 -4.47
C VAL A 58 -6.09 8.33 -3.85
N ASP A 59 -6.25 9.39 -4.65
CA ASP A 59 -6.23 10.77 -4.15
C ASP A 59 -7.61 11.22 -3.62
N ASP A 60 -7.66 12.41 -3.02
CA ASP A 60 -8.89 12.99 -2.44
C ASP A 60 -9.97 13.30 -3.49
N ASP A 61 -9.60 13.36 -4.78
CA ASP A 61 -10.50 13.54 -5.92
C ASP A 61 -11.01 12.20 -6.48
N ASP A 62 -10.84 11.09 -5.73
CA ASP A 62 -11.13 9.71 -6.11
C ASP A 62 -10.38 9.23 -7.37
N ALA A 63 -9.28 9.90 -7.74
CA ALA A 63 -8.46 9.48 -8.86
C ALA A 63 -7.46 8.40 -8.42
N VAL A 64 -7.34 7.39 -9.27
CA VAL A 64 -6.57 6.18 -9.04
C VAL A 64 -5.26 6.25 -9.80
N TYR A 65 -4.15 6.17 -9.08
CA TYR A 65 -2.79 6.04 -9.61
C TYR A 65 -2.38 4.58 -9.51
N ILE A 66 -1.96 3.98 -10.61
CA ILE A 66 -1.54 2.58 -10.66
C ILE A 66 -0.12 2.51 -11.17
N VAL A 67 0.73 1.80 -10.43
CA VAL A 67 2.03 1.35 -10.93
C VAL A 67 1.76 0.17 -11.85
N ASP A 68 1.91 0.40 -13.15
CA ASP A 68 1.71 -0.57 -14.22
C ASP A 68 3.06 -1.22 -14.52
N GLY A 69 3.50 -2.10 -13.62
CA GLY A 69 4.89 -2.46 -13.41
C GLY A 69 5.60 -3.07 -14.63
N MET A 70 4.92 -3.92 -15.42
CA MET A 70 5.51 -4.51 -16.63
C MET A 70 5.35 -3.63 -17.87
N ASN A 71 4.73 -2.45 -17.73
CA ASN A 71 4.73 -1.39 -18.74
C ASN A 71 5.60 -0.20 -18.29
N ASP A 72 6.36 -0.33 -17.21
CA ASP A 72 7.36 0.64 -16.72
C ASP A 72 6.82 2.07 -16.58
N ARG A 73 5.59 2.19 -16.07
CA ARG A 73 4.87 3.46 -16.00
C ARG A 73 3.96 3.53 -14.79
N VAL A 74 3.65 4.76 -14.38
CA VAL A 74 2.52 5.07 -13.51
C VAL A 74 1.44 5.72 -14.36
N VAL A 75 0.22 5.26 -14.19
CA VAL A 75 -0.94 5.69 -14.96
C VAL A 75 -2.05 6.15 -14.01
N LYS A 76 -2.66 7.30 -14.29
CA LYS A 76 -3.73 7.92 -13.51
C LYS A 76 -5.07 7.78 -14.23
N TRP A 77 -6.11 7.38 -13.51
CA TRP A 77 -7.51 7.38 -13.95
C TRP A 77 -8.34 8.23 -13.00
N ARG A 78 -9.21 9.07 -13.55
CA ARG A 78 -10.27 9.74 -12.79
C ARG A 78 -11.57 8.93 -12.85
N PRO A 79 -12.50 9.16 -11.92
CA PRO A 79 -13.83 8.55 -11.99
C PRO A 79 -14.50 8.79 -13.34
N GLY A 80 -14.82 7.70 -14.03
CA GLY A 80 -15.50 7.73 -15.34
C GLY A 80 -14.57 7.71 -16.56
N ASP A 81 -13.24 7.76 -16.37
CA ASP A 81 -12.29 7.64 -17.48
C ASP A 81 -12.36 6.25 -18.12
N SER A 82 -12.35 6.20 -19.46
CA SER A 82 -12.26 4.94 -20.22
C SER A 82 -10.82 4.47 -20.44
N SER A 83 -9.83 5.32 -20.16
CA SER A 83 -8.40 5.09 -20.36
C SER A 83 -7.59 6.00 -19.44
N GLY A 84 -6.42 5.54 -19.01
CA GLY A 84 -5.56 6.28 -18.11
C GLY A 84 -4.66 7.28 -18.83
N GLN A 85 -4.02 8.12 -18.04
CA GLN A 85 -2.99 9.05 -18.46
C GLN A 85 -1.66 8.65 -17.82
N VAL A 86 -0.59 8.53 -18.61
CA VAL A 86 0.76 8.30 -18.06
C VAL A 86 1.19 9.56 -17.29
N VAL A 87 1.57 9.38 -16.03
CA VAL A 87 1.97 10.48 -15.12
C VAL A 87 3.41 10.36 -14.62
N ALA A 88 4.03 9.17 -14.72
CA ALA A 88 5.46 8.95 -14.54
C ALA A 88 5.92 7.72 -15.34
N GLY A 89 7.20 7.66 -15.66
CA GLY A 89 7.77 6.60 -16.51
C GLY A 89 7.18 6.59 -17.93
N GLY A 90 7.07 5.40 -18.53
CA GLY A 90 6.54 5.22 -19.88
C GLY A 90 7.55 5.50 -21.01
N ASN A 91 8.81 5.78 -20.67
CA ASN A 91 9.92 6.01 -21.60
C ASN A 91 10.74 4.73 -21.84
N GLY A 92 10.09 3.57 -21.74
CA GLY A 92 10.70 2.25 -21.75
C GLY A 92 11.38 1.88 -20.42
N PRO A 93 11.75 0.60 -20.26
CA PRO A 93 12.48 0.13 -19.09
C PRO A 93 13.89 0.74 -19.05
N GLY A 94 14.33 1.16 -17.87
CA GLY A 94 15.69 1.64 -17.67
C GLY A 94 15.89 2.36 -16.35
N ASN A 95 17.11 2.85 -16.13
CA ASN A 95 17.52 3.48 -14.88
C ASN A 95 17.72 5.00 -15.00
N HIS A 96 17.37 5.60 -16.14
CA HIS A 96 17.35 7.06 -16.24
C HIS A 96 16.24 7.64 -15.33
N THR A 97 16.32 8.93 -14.99
CA THR A 97 15.41 9.55 -14.01
C THR A 97 14.00 9.83 -14.56
N ASP A 98 13.78 9.61 -15.85
CA ASP A 98 12.48 9.64 -16.52
C ASP A 98 11.97 8.23 -16.89
N GLN A 99 12.67 7.18 -16.43
CA GLN A 99 12.36 5.77 -16.67
C GLN A 99 12.09 5.03 -15.35
N LEU A 100 11.39 3.91 -15.45
CA LEU A 100 11.13 2.94 -14.38
C LEU A 100 11.54 1.54 -14.88
N ASP A 101 11.74 0.58 -13.99
CA ASP A 101 11.88 -0.84 -14.29
C ASP A 101 11.23 -1.69 -13.18
N ASP A 102 10.10 -2.32 -13.51
CA ASP A 102 9.31 -3.18 -12.59
C ASP A 102 9.04 -2.51 -11.23
N ALA A 103 8.58 -1.26 -11.26
CA ALA A 103 8.20 -0.52 -10.07
C ALA A 103 7.09 -1.25 -9.28
N SER A 104 7.10 -1.12 -7.95
CA SER A 104 6.25 -1.91 -7.05
C SER A 104 5.23 -1.11 -6.25
N SER A 105 5.56 0.13 -5.86
CA SER A 105 4.75 0.90 -4.93
C SER A 105 4.76 2.38 -5.28
N ILE A 106 3.69 3.08 -4.91
CA ILE A 106 3.53 4.52 -5.08
C ILE A 106 2.81 5.13 -3.87
N VAL A 107 3.25 6.30 -3.45
CA VAL A 107 2.47 7.24 -2.63
C VAL A 107 2.53 8.63 -3.25
N VAL A 108 1.52 9.46 -3.01
CA VAL A 108 1.46 10.82 -3.54
C VAL A 108 1.22 11.79 -2.39
N ASP A 109 1.98 12.88 -2.33
CA ASP A 109 1.77 13.92 -1.33
C ASP A 109 0.60 14.87 -1.70
N LYS A 110 0.23 15.74 -0.76
CA LYS A 110 -0.82 16.76 -0.95
C LYS A 110 -0.56 17.77 -2.09
N ASN A 111 0.69 17.89 -2.56
CA ASN A 111 1.06 18.76 -3.67
C ASN A 111 0.98 18.02 -5.02
N GLY A 112 0.71 16.71 -5.00
CA GLY A 112 0.72 15.84 -6.17
C GLY A 112 2.11 15.32 -6.56
N THR A 113 3.11 15.45 -5.69
CA THR A 113 4.43 14.82 -5.87
C THR A 113 4.28 13.33 -5.63
N MET A 114 4.75 12.52 -6.56
CA MET A 114 4.71 11.07 -6.44
C MET A 114 6.04 10.55 -5.91
N PHE A 115 5.99 9.53 -5.06
CA PHE A 115 7.14 8.78 -4.59
C PHE A 115 6.95 7.34 -5.05
N ILE A 116 7.90 6.81 -5.82
CA ILE A 116 7.76 5.55 -6.54
C ILE A 116 8.91 4.64 -6.16
N CYS A 117 8.60 3.40 -5.76
CA CYS A 117 9.60 2.35 -5.61
C CYS A 117 9.90 1.71 -6.95
N ASP A 118 11.08 2.01 -7.45
CA ASP A 118 11.60 1.54 -8.72
C ASP A 118 12.48 0.30 -8.45
N SER A 119 11.80 -0.81 -8.17
CA SER A 119 12.36 -1.94 -7.40
C SER A 119 13.54 -2.63 -8.06
N ARG A 120 13.55 -2.81 -9.39
CA ARG A 120 14.72 -3.41 -10.06
C ARG A 120 15.91 -2.47 -10.13
N ASN A 121 15.66 -1.17 -10.13
CA ASN A 121 16.69 -0.15 -10.03
C ASN A 121 17.09 0.17 -8.58
N THR A 122 16.56 -0.58 -7.59
CA THR A 122 16.90 -0.51 -6.17
C THR A 122 16.89 0.91 -5.58
N ARG A 123 15.86 1.69 -5.93
CA ARG A 123 15.76 3.11 -5.57
C ARG A 123 14.32 3.56 -5.31
N VAL A 124 14.20 4.71 -4.65
CA VAL A 124 12.96 5.48 -4.54
C VAL A 124 13.11 6.78 -5.30
N LEU A 125 12.19 7.03 -6.23
CA LEU A 125 12.13 8.25 -7.04
C LEU A 125 11.09 9.21 -6.47
N GLN A 126 11.43 10.49 -6.37
CA GLN A 126 10.51 11.60 -6.17
C GLN A 126 10.21 12.26 -7.52
N TRP A 127 8.96 12.19 -7.96
CA TRP A 127 8.48 12.75 -9.22
C TRP A 127 7.57 13.94 -8.94
N VAL A 128 8.07 15.16 -9.16
CA VAL A 128 7.29 16.39 -8.96
C VAL A 128 6.36 16.59 -10.15
N LYS A 129 5.11 16.97 -9.85
CA LYS A 129 4.08 17.19 -10.86
C LYS A 129 4.52 18.25 -11.89
N GLY A 130 4.51 17.86 -13.17
CA GLY A 130 4.88 18.73 -14.28
C GLY A 130 6.37 18.72 -14.62
N GLU A 131 7.20 18.01 -13.85
CA GLU A 131 8.60 17.77 -14.21
C GLU A 131 8.73 16.52 -15.09
N ASN A 132 9.70 16.57 -16.01
CA ASN A 132 9.97 15.47 -16.95
C ASN A 132 10.97 14.45 -16.39
N GLN A 133 11.62 14.73 -15.27
CA GLN A 133 12.60 13.88 -14.63
C GLN A 133 12.33 13.83 -13.13
N ALA A 134 12.46 12.65 -12.54
CA ALA A 134 12.42 12.47 -11.10
C ALA A 134 13.79 12.77 -10.46
N GLN A 135 13.77 12.93 -9.14
CA GLN A 135 14.97 12.93 -8.30
C GLN A 135 15.08 11.58 -7.59
N ILE A 136 16.29 11.03 -7.52
CA ILE A 136 16.56 9.86 -6.68
C ILE A 136 16.69 10.37 -5.25
N ILE A 137 15.79 9.94 -4.36
CA ILE A 137 15.81 10.35 -2.95
C ILE A 137 16.33 9.27 -2.02
N VAL A 138 16.19 8.00 -2.39
CA VAL A 138 16.75 6.85 -1.66
C VAL A 138 17.35 5.90 -2.68
N ASP A 139 18.56 5.43 -2.44
CA ASP A 139 19.28 4.49 -3.29
C ASP A 139 19.73 3.25 -2.50
N ASN A 140 20.18 2.23 -3.22
CA ASN A 140 20.68 0.97 -2.67
C ASN A 140 19.69 0.29 -1.69
N ILE A 141 18.40 0.30 -2.07
CA ILE A 141 17.32 -0.27 -1.28
C ILE A 141 16.47 -1.18 -2.15
N LEU A 142 16.13 -2.38 -1.65
CA LEU A 142 15.13 -3.23 -2.30
C LEU A 142 13.74 -2.80 -1.84
N CYS A 143 13.26 -1.68 -2.37
CA CYS A 143 11.97 -1.14 -1.96
C CYS A 143 10.80 -1.95 -2.56
N TRP A 144 9.90 -2.40 -1.70
CA TRP A 144 8.64 -3.05 -2.08
C TRP A 144 7.38 -2.32 -1.61
N GLY A 145 7.49 -1.47 -0.59
CA GLY A 145 6.37 -0.80 0.03
C GLY A 145 6.71 0.64 0.40
N LEU A 146 5.75 1.54 0.17
CA LEU A 146 5.82 2.93 0.62
C LEU A 146 4.57 3.25 1.44
N ALA A 147 4.75 4.08 2.46
CA ALA A 147 3.65 4.75 3.14
C ALA A 147 4.06 6.20 3.44
N MET A 148 3.07 7.07 3.61
CA MET A 148 3.29 8.46 3.99
C MET A 148 2.33 8.83 5.10
N ASP A 149 2.86 9.44 6.17
CA ASP A 149 2.04 9.96 7.27
C ASP A 149 1.38 11.31 6.89
N TYR A 150 0.45 11.77 7.72
CA TYR A 150 -0.29 13.02 7.48
C TYR A 150 0.60 14.29 7.55
N GLU A 151 1.82 14.18 8.08
CA GLU A 151 2.80 15.27 8.10
C GLU A 151 3.67 15.29 6.83
N GLY A 152 3.57 14.25 5.99
CA GLY A 152 4.34 14.09 4.75
C GLY A 152 5.65 13.33 4.94
N SER A 153 5.86 12.67 6.09
CA SER A 153 7.04 11.81 6.27
C SER A 153 6.88 10.53 5.46
N LEU A 154 7.90 10.18 4.68
CA LEU A 154 7.92 8.97 3.87
C LEU A 154 8.47 7.79 4.70
N TYR A 155 7.80 6.66 4.60
CA TYR A 155 8.20 5.39 5.18
C TYR A 155 8.51 4.43 4.03
N VAL A 156 9.67 3.79 4.10
CA VAL A 156 10.21 2.96 3.02
C VAL A 156 10.47 1.56 3.57
N ALA A 157 9.90 0.56 2.91
CA ALA A 157 10.06 -0.84 3.26
C ALA A 157 11.28 -1.42 2.52
N ASP A 158 12.37 -1.65 3.24
CA ASP A 158 13.61 -2.24 2.73
C ASP A 158 13.54 -3.75 2.89
N ALA A 159 13.16 -4.46 1.82
CA ALA A 159 13.02 -5.91 1.89
C ALA A 159 14.36 -6.65 1.96
N HIS A 160 15.48 -5.99 1.58
CA HIS A 160 16.81 -6.61 1.68
C HIS A 160 17.28 -6.67 3.13
N GLU A 161 17.04 -5.61 3.89
CA GLU A 161 17.45 -5.49 5.30
C GLU A 161 16.35 -5.92 6.29
N HIS A 162 15.17 -6.31 5.79
CA HIS A 162 14.00 -6.69 6.58
C HIS A 162 13.61 -5.60 7.61
N GLU A 163 13.55 -4.35 7.14
CA GLU A 163 13.27 -3.20 7.99
C GLU A 163 12.43 -2.13 7.30
N ILE A 164 11.74 -1.34 8.12
CA ILE A 164 11.02 -0.14 7.66
C ILE A 164 11.77 1.09 8.16
N LYS A 165 12.16 1.96 7.24
CA LYS A 165 12.86 3.22 7.50
C LYS A 165 11.90 4.40 7.37
N LYS A 166 12.01 5.37 8.29
CA LYS A 166 11.42 6.71 8.14
C LYS A 166 12.45 7.64 7.50
N TRP A 167 12.10 8.22 6.37
CA TRP A 167 12.89 9.19 5.61
C TRP A 167 12.52 10.63 6.02
N PRO A 168 13.48 11.59 6.08
CA PRO A 168 14.88 11.51 5.65
C PRO A 168 15.89 11.02 6.69
N ASP A 169 15.45 10.81 7.93
CA ASP A 169 16.36 10.54 9.05
C ASP A 169 16.92 9.09 9.06
N ASN A 170 16.47 8.23 8.13
CA ASN A 170 16.80 6.81 8.06
C ASN A 170 16.56 6.06 9.39
N GLN A 171 15.59 6.52 10.17
CA GLN A 171 15.24 5.89 11.44
C GLN A 171 14.53 4.56 11.17
N ILE A 172 15.07 3.46 11.69
CA ILE A 172 14.36 2.16 11.70
C ILE A 172 13.18 2.26 12.67
N VAL A 173 11.98 2.02 12.16
CA VAL A 173 10.71 2.12 12.91
C VAL A 173 9.98 0.78 13.07
N ALA A 174 10.37 -0.24 12.30
CA ALA A 174 9.92 -1.63 12.44
C ALA A 174 10.97 -2.58 11.83
N GLY A 175 11.09 -3.80 12.37
CA GLY A 175 12.09 -4.77 11.92
C GLY A 175 13.53 -4.39 12.29
N GLY A 176 14.49 -4.68 11.39
CA GLY A 176 15.91 -4.34 11.56
C GLY A 176 16.70 -5.24 12.50
N ASN A 177 16.16 -6.44 12.82
CA ASN A 177 16.82 -7.44 13.66
C ASN A 177 17.07 -8.76 12.90
N GLY A 178 17.26 -8.65 11.58
CA GLY A 178 17.43 -9.76 10.65
C GLY A 178 16.11 -10.44 10.25
N GLU A 179 16.20 -11.32 9.26
CA GLU A 179 15.09 -12.15 8.80
C GLU A 179 14.63 -13.11 9.90
N GLY A 180 13.32 -13.19 10.14
CA GLY A 180 12.77 -14.18 11.06
C GLY A 180 11.32 -13.92 11.48
N ALA A 181 10.84 -14.73 12.41
CA ALA A 181 9.45 -14.73 12.87
C ALA A 181 9.26 -14.17 14.29
N ALA A 182 10.34 -13.73 14.97
CA ALA A 182 10.23 -13.06 16.26
C ALA A 182 9.43 -11.74 16.13
N LEU A 183 8.94 -11.19 17.24
CA LEU A 183 8.12 -9.98 17.22
C LEU A 183 8.90 -8.71 16.84
N ASN A 184 10.23 -8.76 16.85
CA ASN A 184 11.13 -7.70 16.40
C ASN A 184 11.79 -7.99 15.03
N GLN A 185 11.39 -9.09 14.38
CA GLN A 185 11.89 -9.53 13.07
C GLN A 185 10.78 -9.53 12.04
N LEU A 186 11.17 -9.48 10.77
CA LEU A 186 10.25 -9.57 9.65
C LEU A 186 10.83 -10.51 8.58
N ARG A 187 9.96 -11.03 7.73
CA ARG A 187 10.25 -11.80 6.53
C ARG A 187 9.26 -11.38 5.45
N PHE A 188 9.45 -10.16 4.94
CA PHE A 188 8.46 -9.50 4.11
C PHE A 188 8.98 -9.06 2.74
N PHE A 189 8.06 -9.05 1.78
CA PHE A 189 8.12 -8.45 0.45
C PHE A 189 6.89 -7.55 0.19
N ALA A 190 6.04 -7.34 1.19
CA ALA A 190 4.72 -6.74 1.04
C ALA A 190 4.62 -5.26 1.49
N HIS A 191 3.43 -4.69 1.33
CA HIS A 191 3.14 -3.27 1.58
C HIS A 191 3.14 -2.91 3.07
N ILE A 192 3.22 -1.60 3.33
CA ILE A 192 3.14 -1.01 4.66
C ILE A 192 2.01 0.02 4.74
N PHE A 193 1.53 0.29 5.94
CA PHE A 193 0.57 1.35 6.23
C PHE A 193 1.00 2.11 7.49
N VAL A 194 0.72 3.42 7.54
CA VAL A 194 1.01 4.25 8.71
C VAL A 194 -0.27 4.92 9.16
N ASP A 195 -0.68 4.70 10.42
CA ASP A 195 -1.87 5.33 10.98
C ASP A 195 -1.59 6.76 11.48
N ARG A 196 -2.66 7.47 11.90
CA ARG A 196 -2.58 8.84 12.42
C ARG A 196 -1.72 8.97 13.69
N ASP A 197 -1.58 7.90 14.46
CA ASP A 197 -0.70 7.85 15.62
C ASP A 197 0.76 7.55 15.22
N LYS A 198 1.05 7.50 13.92
CA LYS A 198 2.33 7.14 13.31
C LYS A 198 2.77 5.70 13.65
N SER A 199 1.82 4.83 13.99
CA SER A 199 2.08 3.41 14.11
C SER A 199 2.27 2.81 12.72
N VAL A 200 3.25 1.92 12.58
CA VAL A 200 3.59 1.26 11.32
C VAL A 200 2.99 -0.13 11.30
N TYR A 201 2.21 -0.44 10.27
CA TYR A 201 1.69 -1.77 10.00
C TYR A 201 2.45 -2.36 8.82
N VAL A 202 2.80 -3.63 8.93
CA VAL A 202 3.58 -4.36 7.94
C VAL A 202 2.87 -5.67 7.64
N ALA A 203 2.62 -5.94 6.36
CA ALA A 203 2.27 -7.27 5.89
C ALA A 203 3.57 -8.07 5.90
N ASP A 204 3.67 -8.98 6.85
CA ASP A 204 4.83 -9.83 7.02
C ASP A 204 4.53 -11.15 6.30
N ASP A 205 4.52 -11.10 4.97
CA ASP A 205 3.91 -12.11 4.09
C ASP A 205 4.57 -13.48 4.23
N GLY A 206 5.89 -13.54 4.34
CA GLY A 206 6.65 -14.77 4.58
C GLY A 206 6.44 -15.37 5.97
N ASN A 207 5.80 -14.64 6.88
CA ASN A 207 5.33 -15.12 8.20
C ASN A 207 3.80 -15.19 8.29
N HIS A 208 3.08 -14.93 7.19
CA HIS A 208 1.62 -15.01 7.08
C HIS A 208 0.86 -14.25 8.18
N ARG A 209 1.30 -13.02 8.46
CA ARG A 209 0.75 -12.18 9.52
C ARG A 209 0.79 -10.70 9.14
N VAL A 210 0.00 -9.90 9.84
CA VAL A 210 0.14 -8.45 9.86
C VAL A 210 0.62 -8.03 11.23
N MET A 211 1.68 -7.23 11.26
CA MET A 211 2.33 -6.73 12.46
C MET A 211 2.11 -5.22 12.59
N LYS A 212 2.00 -4.72 13.83
CA LYS A 212 1.93 -3.29 14.17
C LYS A 212 3.05 -2.90 15.11
N TRP A 213 3.80 -1.84 14.79
CA TRP A 213 4.73 -1.15 15.70
C TRP A 213 4.17 0.21 16.08
N ILE A 214 4.05 0.45 17.39
CA ILE A 214 3.77 1.79 17.92
C ILE A 214 5.11 2.55 18.00
N VAL A 215 5.07 3.87 17.85
CA VAL A 215 6.26 4.73 17.88
C VAL A 215 7.16 4.41 19.09
N GLY A 216 8.42 4.07 18.82
CA GLY A 216 9.44 3.76 19.84
C GLY A 216 9.42 2.33 20.38
N ALA A 217 8.47 1.49 19.97
CA ALA A 217 8.44 0.08 20.35
C ALA A 217 9.67 -0.69 19.82
N LYS A 218 10.16 -1.64 20.61
CA LYS A 218 11.29 -2.52 20.23
C LYS A 218 10.84 -3.79 19.50
N GLU A 219 9.57 -4.14 19.67
CA GLU A 219 8.92 -5.27 19.02
C GLU A 219 7.50 -4.85 18.63
N GLY A 220 6.95 -5.53 17.62
CA GLY A 220 5.60 -5.32 17.14
C GLY A 220 4.62 -6.26 17.82
N ILE A 221 3.34 -6.05 17.51
CA ILE A 221 2.25 -6.93 17.90
C ILE A 221 1.57 -7.51 16.66
N VAL A 222 1.19 -8.78 16.71
CA VAL A 222 0.38 -9.40 15.66
C VAL A 222 -1.04 -8.86 15.75
N VAL A 223 -1.54 -8.25 14.67
CA VAL A 223 -2.90 -7.68 14.58
C VAL A 223 -3.82 -8.43 13.63
N ALA A 224 -3.26 -9.30 12.76
CA ALA A 224 -4.01 -10.25 11.95
C ALA A 224 -3.13 -11.46 11.58
N GLY A 225 -3.73 -12.64 11.42
CA GLY A 225 -3.00 -13.88 11.09
C GLY A 225 -2.06 -14.34 12.21
N GLY A 226 -0.92 -14.93 11.82
CA GLY A 226 0.12 -15.39 12.75
C GLY A 226 -0.10 -16.78 13.37
N ASN A 227 -1.16 -17.49 12.97
CA ASN A 227 -1.44 -18.87 13.39
C ASN A 227 -1.06 -19.90 12.30
N GLY A 228 0.02 -19.62 11.58
CA GLY A 228 0.48 -20.38 10.42
C GLY A 228 -0.23 -20.01 9.12
N GLN A 229 0.29 -20.55 8.02
CA GLN A 229 -0.29 -20.42 6.69
C GLN A 229 -1.60 -21.22 6.61
N GLY A 230 -2.66 -20.63 6.07
CA GLY A 230 -3.91 -21.35 5.82
C GLY A 230 -5.08 -20.43 5.55
N ASP A 231 -6.28 -21.00 5.41
CA ASP A 231 -7.51 -20.30 5.08
C ASP A 231 -8.51 -20.24 6.25
N HIS A 232 -8.12 -20.68 7.45
CA HIS A 232 -8.94 -20.51 8.65
C HIS A 232 -9.11 -19.02 9.01
N MET A 233 -10.11 -18.69 9.82
CA MET A 233 -10.46 -17.29 10.11
C MET A 233 -9.40 -16.56 10.98
N ASP A 234 -8.46 -17.26 11.57
CA ASP A 234 -7.31 -16.73 12.32
C ASP A 234 -5.97 -16.91 11.57
N GLN A 235 -6.04 -17.35 10.31
CA GLN A 235 -4.89 -17.58 9.43
C GLN A 235 -4.94 -16.66 8.20
N LEU A 236 -3.76 -16.47 7.62
CA LEU A 236 -3.55 -15.79 6.34
C LEU A 236 -2.65 -16.68 5.47
N SER A 237 -2.59 -16.39 4.17
CA SER A 237 -1.68 -16.98 3.21
C SER A 237 -1.12 -15.85 2.34
N ASP A 238 0.18 -15.57 2.52
CA ASP A 238 0.94 -14.55 1.79
C ASP A 238 0.22 -13.17 1.69
N PRO A 239 -0.17 -12.54 2.81
CA PRO A 239 -0.88 -11.26 2.78
C PRO A 239 -0.06 -10.17 2.09
N GLN A 240 -0.59 -9.52 1.05
CA GLN A 240 0.18 -8.59 0.20
C GLN A 240 0.03 -7.11 0.59
N SER A 241 -1.15 -6.72 1.04
CA SER A 241 -1.44 -5.33 1.38
C SER A 241 -2.49 -5.24 2.47
N MET A 242 -2.53 -4.09 3.15
CA MET A 242 -3.51 -3.80 4.17
C MET A 242 -3.87 -2.32 4.19
N ILE A 243 -5.04 -2.04 4.75
CA ILE A 243 -5.46 -0.70 5.15
C ILE A 243 -6.12 -0.79 6.53
N VAL A 244 -6.01 0.28 7.31
CA VAL A 244 -6.52 0.32 8.68
C VAL A 244 -7.55 1.44 8.79
N ASP A 245 -8.67 1.18 9.46
CA ASP A 245 -9.67 2.21 9.75
C ASP A 245 -9.35 3.01 11.03
N GLN A 246 -10.15 4.04 11.30
CA GLN A 246 -9.98 4.90 12.47
C GLN A 246 -10.21 4.20 13.83
N LEU A 247 -10.77 2.98 13.84
CA LEU A 247 -10.94 2.16 15.04
C LEU A 247 -9.80 1.14 15.23
N GLY A 248 -8.83 1.11 14.30
CA GLY A 248 -7.76 0.11 14.27
C GLY A 248 -8.21 -1.23 13.68
N THR A 249 -9.33 -1.26 12.95
CA THR A 249 -9.74 -2.45 12.18
C THR A 249 -8.82 -2.60 10.97
N VAL A 250 -8.21 -3.77 10.83
CA VAL A 250 -7.27 -4.08 9.74
C VAL A 250 -8.02 -4.84 8.65
N TYR A 251 -7.89 -4.37 7.42
CA TYR A 251 -8.40 -5.02 6.22
C TYR A 251 -7.20 -5.52 5.42
N VAL A 252 -7.15 -6.81 5.12
CA VAL A 252 -5.97 -7.48 4.56
C VAL A 252 -6.35 -8.15 3.25
N ALA A 253 -5.57 -7.90 2.20
CA ALA A 253 -5.59 -8.68 0.98
C ALA A 253 -4.84 -10.00 1.24
N ASP A 254 -5.60 -11.05 1.52
CA ASP A 254 -5.11 -12.40 1.80
C ASP A 254 -4.87 -13.11 0.45
N TRP A 255 -3.77 -12.71 -0.21
CA TRP A 255 -3.52 -12.98 -1.62
C TRP A 255 -3.50 -14.46 -1.95
N GLY A 256 -2.84 -15.29 -1.15
CA GLY A 256 -2.77 -16.74 -1.36
C GLY A 256 -4.11 -17.45 -1.20
N ASN A 257 -5.09 -16.81 -0.55
CA ASN A 257 -6.44 -17.32 -0.35
C ASN A 257 -7.52 -16.61 -1.18
N HIS A 258 -7.13 -15.67 -2.06
CA HIS A 258 -8.00 -14.95 -2.98
C HIS A 258 -9.18 -14.23 -2.29
N ARG A 259 -8.92 -13.64 -1.12
CA ARG A 259 -9.96 -12.99 -0.32
C ARG A 259 -9.47 -11.71 0.33
N ILE A 260 -10.43 -10.87 0.72
CA ILE A 260 -10.18 -9.74 1.61
C ILE A 260 -10.79 -10.06 2.97
N MET A 261 -9.95 -10.02 3.98
CA MET A 261 -10.31 -10.33 5.36
C MET A 261 -10.30 -9.05 6.21
N ARG A 262 -11.12 -9.03 7.26
CA ARG A 262 -11.20 -7.94 8.23
C ARG A 262 -10.99 -8.44 9.65
N TRP A 263 -10.09 -7.81 10.40
CA TRP A 263 -9.90 -8.01 11.84
C TRP A 263 -10.21 -6.73 12.60
N PHE A 264 -11.12 -6.82 13.58
CA PHE A 264 -11.29 -5.73 14.55
C PHE A 264 -10.09 -5.69 15.50
N ASN A 265 -9.81 -4.51 16.04
CA ASN A 265 -8.73 -4.31 16.99
C ASN A 265 -8.86 -5.27 18.19
N GLY A 266 -7.80 -6.05 18.46
CA GLY A 266 -7.73 -7.03 19.54
C GLY A 266 -8.39 -8.40 19.24
N SER A 267 -9.04 -8.59 18.10
CA SER A 267 -9.65 -9.86 17.72
C SER A 267 -8.60 -10.94 17.45
N LYS A 268 -8.93 -12.20 17.78
CA LYS A 268 -8.09 -13.38 17.49
C LYS A 268 -8.35 -13.98 16.11
N SER A 269 -9.51 -13.70 15.53
CA SER A 269 -9.91 -14.13 14.18
C SER A 269 -10.60 -12.98 13.45
N GLY A 270 -10.57 -13.06 12.14
CA GLY A 270 -11.17 -12.10 11.22
C GLY A 270 -12.46 -12.63 10.62
N SER A 271 -12.97 -11.87 9.67
CA SER A 271 -14.13 -12.21 8.86
C SER A 271 -13.86 -11.89 7.40
N VAL A 272 -14.24 -12.78 6.48
CA VAL A 272 -14.21 -12.50 5.04
C VAL A 272 -15.18 -11.36 4.73
N ILE A 273 -14.71 -10.34 4.01
CA ILE A 273 -15.56 -9.24 3.52
C ILE A 273 -15.86 -9.36 2.02
N ILE A 274 -14.89 -9.87 1.25
CA ILE A 274 -14.99 -10.13 -0.19
C ILE A 274 -14.19 -11.40 -0.48
N ASP A 275 -14.75 -12.30 -1.27
CA ASP A 275 -14.09 -13.48 -1.83
C ASP A 275 -14.54 -13.69 -3.30
N ASP A 276 -13.76 -14.46 -4.05
CA ASP A 276 -14.02 -14.82 -5.44
C ASP A 276 -14.82 -16.13 -5.60
N ARG A 277 -15.34 -16.68 -4.49
CA ARG A 277 -16.11 -17.94 -4.44
C ARG A 277 -17.61 -17.74 -4.66
#